data_AF-A0A0B2PCV5-F1
#
_entry.id   AF-A0A0B2PCV5-F1
#
_cell.length_a   1.000
_cell.length_b   1.000
_cell.length_c   1.000
_cell.angle_alpha   90.00
_cell.angle_beta   90.00
_cell.angle_gamma   90.00
#
_symmetry.space_group_name_H-M   'P 1'
#
loop_
_entity.id
_entity.type
_entity.pdbx_description
1 polymer ?
#
loop_
_entity_poly.entity_id
_entity_poly.type
_entity_poly.pdbx_seq_one_letter_code
_entity_poly.pdbx_strand_id
1 'polypeptide(L)' 'DFRPISLVGCMYKILTKILSWRIKPVLARVIDDCQSAFLEGRQLLHSVLVVNETLDEVKRIVKQCILFKVDY' A
#
# COMPACT_ATOMS: atom_id res chain seq x y z
N ASP A 1 -11.05 -1.48 -20.58
CA ASP A 1 -11.13 -2.92 -20.25
C ASP A 1 -12.05 -3.18 -19.08
N PHE A 2 -12.92 -4.18 -19.22
CA PHE A 2 -13.84 -4.61 -18.16
C PHE A 2 -13.06 -5.42 -17.11
N ARG A 3 -13.18 -5.05 -15.82
CA ARG A 3 -12.63 -5.82 -14.68
C ARG A 3 -13.78 -6.46 -13.91
N PRO A 4 -14.20 -7.70 -14.24
CA PRO A 4 -15.27 -8.37 -13.52
C PRO A 4 -14.88 -8.60 -12.06
N ILE A 5 -15.79 -8.30 -11.13
CA ILE A 5 -15.65 -8.67 -9.73
C ILE A 5 -16.26 -10.06 -9.55
N SER A 6 -15.44 -11.03 -9.17
CA SER A 6 -15.92 -12.38 -8.87
C SER A 6 -16.73 -12.36 -7.58
N LEU A 7 -18.04 -12.64 -7.69
CA LEU A 7 -18.90 -12.83 -6.53
C LEU A 7 -18.73 -14.27 -5.99
N VAL A 8 -17.54 -14.59 -5.49
CA VAL A 8 -17.26 -15.94 -4.97
C VAL A 8 -18.16 -16.24 -3.77
N GLY A 9 -18.63 -17.49 -3.66
CA GLY A 9 -19.56 -17.93 -2.62
C GLY A 9 -19.06 -17.67 -1.18
N CYS A 10 -19.99 -17.61 -0.23
CA CYS A 10 -19.71 -17.28 1.18
C CYS A 10 -18.58 -18.13 1.80
N MET A 11 -18.54 -19.42 1.47
CA MET A 11 -17.51 -20.35 1.95
C MET A 11 -16.09 -19.93 1.55
N TYR A 12 -15.90 -19.49 0.31
CA TYR A 12 -14.58 -19.03 -0.15
C TYR A 12 -14.15 -17.75 0.57
N LYS A 13 -15.07 -16.82 0.81
CA LYS A 13 -14.79 -15.59 1.59
C LYS A 13 -14.39 -15.90 3.03
N ILE A 14 -15.00 -16.92 3.64
CA ILE A 14 -14.64 -17.36 5.00
C ILE A 14 -13.22 -17.94 5.01
N LEU A 15 -12.91 -18.84 4.07
CA LEU A 15 -11.59 -19.45 3.96
C LEU A 15 -10.48 -18.41 3.73
N THR A 16 -10.69 -17.46 2.81
CA THR A 16 -9.69 -16.41 2.54
C THR A 16 -9.52 -15.49 3.74
N LYS A 17 -10.60 -15.18 4.49
CA LYS A 17 -10.51 -14.41 5.73
C LYS A 17 -9.66 -15.12 6.78
N ILE A 18 -9.89 -16.41 7.01
CA ILE A 18 -9.11 -17.23 7.95
C ILE A 18 -7.63 -17.24 7.53
N LEU A 19 -7.35 -17.45 6.24
CA LEU A 19 -6.00 -17.48 5.73
C LEU A 19 -5.27 -16.12 5.92
N SER A 20 -5.94 -15.02 5.59
CA SER A 20 -5.37 -13.67 5.79
C SER A 20 -4.99 -13.41 7.25
N TRP A 21 -5.83 -13.86 8.20
CA TRP A 21 -5.57 -13.74 9.63
C TRP A 21 -4.33 -14.52 10.07
N ARG A 22 -4.12 -15.72 9.51
CA ARG A 22 -2.94 -16.54 9.83
C ARG A 22 -1.64 -15.99 9.27
N ILE A 23 -1.68 -15.33 8.11
CA ILE A 23 -0.49 -14.77 7.44
C ILE A 23 -0.07 -13.43 8.06
N LYS A 24 -1.04 -12.64 8.53
CA LYS A 24 -0.83 -11.31 9.13
C LYS A 24 0.35 -11.19 10.12
N PRO A 25 0.57 -12.08 11.10
CA PRO A 25 1.70 -11.96 12.03
C PRO A 25 3.09 -12.11 11.38
N VAL A 26 3.19 -12.79 10.23
CA VAL A 26 4.46 -12.98 9.52
C VAL A 26 4.76 -11.79 8.61
N LEU A 27 3.74 -11.08 8.12
CA LEU A 27 3.90 -9.93 7.22
C LEU A 27 4.79 -8.84 7.81
N ALA A 28 4.72 -8.61 9.13
CA ALA A 28 5.55 -7.61 9.81
C ALA A 28 7.07 -7.89 9.70
N ARG A 29 7.47 -9.13 9.42
CA ARG A 29 8.88 -9.52 9.26
C ARG A 29 9.34 -9.55 7.80
N VAL A 30 8.41 -9.56 6.86
CA VAL A 30 8.68 -9.77 5.43
C VAL A 30 8.54 -8.49 4.63
N ILE A 31 7.64 -7.60 5.07
CA ILE A 31 7.33 -6.37 4.36
C ILE A 31 8.19 -5.21 4.88
N ASP A 32 8.71 -4.42 3.94
CA ASP A 32 9.47 -3.20 4.21
C ASP A 32 8.62 -2.12 4.91
N ASP A 33 9.26 -1.25 5.70
CA ASP A 33 8.59 -0.15 6.38
C ASP A 33 8.05 0.92 5.41
N CYS A 34 8.62 1.03 4.21
CA CYS A 34 8.14 1.93 3.18
C CYS A 34 6.83 1.46 2.53
N GLN A 35 6.43 0.20 2.70
CA GLN A 35 5.17 -0.30 2.16
C GLN A 35 3.98 0.14 3.01
N SER A 36 3.22 1.12 2.53
CA SER A 36 2.08 1.70 3.25
C SER A 36 0.72 1.07 2.88
N ALA A 37 0.61 0.40 1.74
CA ALA A 37 -0.67 -0.14 1.24
C ALA A 37 -0.97 -1.55 1.75
N PHE A 38 -2.28 -1.87 1.87
CA PHE A 38 -2.82 -3.20 2.22
C PHE A 38 -2.38 -3.77 3.58
N LEU A 39 -1.88 -2.92 4.48
CA LEU A 39 -1.50 -3.28 5.84
C LEU A 39 -2.40 -2.61 6.86
N GLU A 40 -2.79 -3.36 7.88
CA GLU A 40 -3.58 -2.81 8.97
C GLU A 40 -2.74 -1.79 9.76
N GLY A 41 -3.35 -0.66 10.11
CA GLY A 41 -2.69 0.42 10.84
C GLY A 41 -1.81 1.34 9.98
N ARG A 42 -1.50 0.98 8.72
CA ARG A 42 -0.82 1.86 7.76
C ARG A 42 -1.86 2.53 6.85
N GLN A 43 -1.80 3.86 6.74
CA GLN A 43 -2.76 4.63 5.95
C GLN A 43 -2.12 5.10 4.64
N LEU A 44 -2.86 5.02 3.54
CA LEU A 44 -2.43 5.53 2.23
C LEU A 44 -2.08 7.02 2.27
N LEU A 45 -2.78 7.78 3.11
CA LEU A 45 -2.55 9.22 3.30
C LEU A 45 -1.14 9.50 3.83
N HIS A 46 -0.57 8.61 4.65
CA HIS A 46 0.78 8.80 5.18
C HIS A 46 1.82 8.78 4.04
N SER A 47 1.70 7.85 3.08
CA SER A 47 2.58 7.85 1.90
C SER A 47 2.43 9.09 1.04
N VAL A 48 1.21 9.61 0.87
CA VAL A 48 0.98 10.83 0.09
C VAL A 48 1.60 12.04 0.79
N LEU A 49 1.46 12.13 2.12
CA LEU A 49 2.05 13.19 2.92
C LEU A 49 3.57 13.21 2.82
N VAL A 50 4.23 12.06 2.98
CA VAL A 50 5.69 11.92 2.85
C VAL A 50 6.17 12.38 1.47
N VAL A 51 5.47 11.99 0.40
CA VAL A 51 5.82 12.45 -0.95
C VAL A 51 5.64 13.96 -1.09
N ASN A 52 4.56 14.53 -0.54
CA ASN A 52 4.32 15.96 -0.63
C ASN A 52 5.40 16.77 0.13
N GLU A 53 5.73 16.37 1.35
CA GLU A 53 6.76 17.04 2.16
C GLU A 53 8.15 16.96 1.51
N THR A 54 8.50 15.81 0.94
CA THR A 54 9.78 15.64 0.23
C THR A 54 9.85 16.51 -1.03
N LEU A 55 8.76 16.65 -1.78
CA LEU A 55 8.70 17.56 -2.93
C LEU A 55 8.76 19.03 -2.51
N ASP A 56 8.08 19.41 -1.43
CA ASP A 56 8.13 20.76 -0.88
C ASP A 56 9.54 21.13 -0.39
N GLU A 57 10.25 20.18 0.23
CA GLU A 57 11.64 20.38 0.65
C GLU A 57 12.59 20.56 -0.54
N VAL A 58 12.49 19.70 -1.56
CA VAL A 58 13.25 19.83 -2.81
C VAL A 58 13.03 21.20 -3.45
N LYS A 59 11.78 21.67 -3.47
CA LYS A 59 11.42 22.98 -4.01
C LYS A 59 12.05 24.12 -3.22
N ARG A 60 12.10 24.03 -1.89
CA ARG A 60 12.77 25.02 -1.02
C ARG A 60 14.28 25.07 -1.25
N ILE A 61 14.91 23.93 -1.49
CA ILE A 61 16.37 23.81 -1.70
C ILE A 61 16.76 24.10 -3.17
N VAL A 62 15.78 24.33 -4.06
CA VAL A 62 15.97 24.59 -5.50
C VAL A 62 16.82 23.49 -6.16
N LYS A 63 16.58 22.24 -5.77
CA LYS A 63 17.28 21.07 -6.32
C LYS A 63 16.48 20.46 -7.46
N GLN A 64 17.14 20.01 -8.53
CA GLN A 64 16.48 19.21 -9.55
C GLN A 64 16.10 17.83 -8.95
N CYS A 65 14.85 17.43 -9.16
CA CYS A 65 14.31 16.14 -8.72
C CYS A 65 13.51 15.48 -9.84
N ILE A 66 13.63 14.17 -9.93
CA ILE A 66 12.86 13.34 -10.86
C ILE A 66 11.93 12.47 -10.01
N LEU A 67 10.63 12.62 -10.20
CA LEU A 67 9.63 11.76 -9.57
C LEU A 67 9.15 10.73 -10.58
N PHE A 68 9.39 9.45 -10.30
CA PHE A 68 8.94 8.37 -11.15
C PHE A 68 7.70 7.72 -10.55
N LYS A 69 6.54 7.99 -11.15
CA LYS A 69 5.29 7.33 -10.78
C LYS A 69 5.25 5.96 -11.45
N VAL A 70 5.29 4.90 -10.64
CA VAL A 70 5.08 3.52 -11.08
C VAL A 70 3.68 3.10 -10.64
N ASP A 71 2.88 2.58 -11.57
CA ASP A 71 1.59 1.98 -11.26
C ASP A 71 1.78 0.51 -10.82
N TYR A 72 0.91 0.04 -9.92
CA TYR A 72 0.88 -1.33 -9.41
C TYR A 72 0.17 -2.30 -10.35
#